data_AF-A0A1G1NJX2-F1
#
_entry.id   AF-A0A1G1NJX2-F1
#
_cell.length_a   1.000
_cell.length_b   1.000
_cell.length_c   1.000
_cell.angle_alpha   90.00
_cell.angle_beta   90.00
_cell.angle_gamma   90.00
#
_symmetry.space_group_name_H-M   'P 1'
#
loop_
_entity.id
_entity.type
_entity.pdbx_description
1 polymer ?
#
loop_
_entity_poly.entity_id
_entity_poly.type
_entity_poly.pdbx_seq_one_letter_code
_entity_poly.pdbx_strand_id
1 'polypeptide(L)'
;MNVDLNKEAVFLGHDIVDDNIPDSRLLHMVYYWKRIKGSSRPTSFSIQLSDASGNLRFRNQHVFGYRIYLQDEWRQGQVVKEHHYILIPSGLEKGDYKISFGPFIFD
;
A
#
# COMPACT_ATOMS: atom_id res chain seq x y z
N MET A 1 3.73 -12.59 -0.95
CA MET A 1 5.01 -12.19 -1.57
C MET A 1 5.64 -11.16 -0.66
N ASN A 2 6.85 -11.39 -0.14
CA ASN A 2 7.52 -10.43 0.74
C ASN A 2 8.30 -9.44 -0.12
N VAL A 3 8.05 -8.14 0.05
CA VAL A 3 8.83 -7.08 -0.62
C VAL A 3 9.68 -6.40 0.43
N ASP A 4 11.00 -6.52 0.29
CA ASP A 4 11.95 -5.76 1.09
C ASP A 4 11.96 -4.30 0.63
N LEU A 5 11.65 -3.39 1.55
CA LEU A 5 11.73 -1.95 1.31
C LEU A 5 12.90 -1.39 2.11
N ASN A 6 14.00 -1.17 1.40
CA ASN A 6 15.22 -0.51 1.90
C ASN A 6 15.89 -1.20 3.11
N LYS A 7 15.67 -2.51 3.33
CA LYS A 7 16.24 -3.31 4.44
C LYS A 7 15.80 -2.88 5.84
N GLU A 8 14.76 -2.06 5.93
CA GLU A 8 14.30 -1.43 7.18
C GLU A 8 12.91 -1.90 7.57
N ALA A 9 12.06 -2.12 6.57
CA ALA A 9 10.73 -2.67 6.70
C ALA A 9 10.47 -3.69 5.58
N VAL A 10 9.67 -4.69 5.89
CA VAL A 10 9.19 -5.66 4.90
C VAL A 10 7.69 -5.53 4.78
N PHE A 11 7.22 -5.35 3.56
CA PHE A 11 5.83 -5.58 3.21
C PHE A 11 5.58 -7.09 3.17
N LEU A 12 4.76 -7.59 4.09
CA LEU A 12 4.43 -9.01 4.18
C LEU A 12 3.29 -9.39 3.23
N GLY A 13 2.41 -8.43 2.93
CA GLY A 13 1.24 -8.64 2.09
C GLY A 13 0.11 -7.67 2.40
N HIS A 14 -1.02 -7.93 1.78
CA HIS A 14 -2.25 -7.17 1.98
C HIS A 14 -3.47 -8.09 1.91
N ASP A 15 -4.55 -7.63 2.53
CA ASP A 15 -5.90 -8.12 2.27
C ASP A 15 -6.73 -7.00 1.63
N ILE A 16 -7.69 -7.38 0.79
CA ILE A 16 -8.77 -6.49 0.39
C ILE A 16 -9.94 -6.77 1.34
N VAL A 17 -10.38 -5.75 2.06
CA VAL A 17 -11.47 -5.90 3.05
C VAL A 17 -12.82 -5.93 2.34
N ASP A 18 -12.97 -5.07 1.34
CA ASP A 18 -14.13 -4.99 0.46
C ASP A 18 -13.65 -4.57 -0.93
N ASP A 19 -13.88 -5.42 -1.93
CA ASP A 19 -13.62 -5.17 -3.34
C ASP A 19 -14.88 -4.82 -4.13
N ASN A 20 -16.06 -4.88 -3.49
CA ASN A 20 -17.29 -4.35 -4.05
C ASN A 20 -17.34 -2.84 -3.83
N ILE A 21 -16.56 -2.13 -4.64
CA ILE A 21 -16.41 -0.69 -4.54
C ILE A 21 -17.75 -0.02 -4.88
N PRO A 22 -18.52 0.46 -3.89
CA PRO A 22 -19.82 1.09 -4.13
C PRO A 22 -19.60 2.51 -4.66
N ASP A 23 -20.66 3.30 -4.84
CA ASP A 23 -20.57 4.69 -5.30
C ASP A 23 -19.64 5.59 -4.46
N SER A 24 -19.32 5.19 -3.21
CA SER A 24 -18.29 5.84 -2.37
C SER A 24 -16.92 5.84 -3.02
N ARG A 25 -16.65 4.89 -3.94
CA ARG A 25 -15.37 4.70 -4.63
C ARG A 25 -14.20 4.48 -3.70
N LEU A 26 -14.44 3.97 -2.50
CA LEU A 26 -13.40 3.69 -1.52
C LEU A 26 -13.04 2.21 -1.56
N LEU A 27 -11.82 1.91 -2.01
CA LEU A 27 -11.21 0.59 -1.84
C LEU A 27 -10.56 0.53 -0.46
N HIS A 28 -11.00 -0.41 0.37
CA HIS A 28 -10.42 -0.63 1.70
C HIS A 28 -9.43 -1.79 1.66
N MET A 29 -8.16 -1.47 1.91
CA MET A 29 -7.08 -2.45 2.02
C MET A 29 -6.51 -2.49 3.43
N VAL A 30 -6.00 -3.65 3.82
CA VAL A 30 -5.19 -3.83 5.02
C VAL A 30 -3.79 -4.24 4.58
N TYR A 31 -2.77 -3.52 5.04
CA TYR A 31 -1.37 -3.81 4.77
C TYR A 31 -0.68 -4.37 6.00
N TYR A 32 0.21 -5.33 5.77
CA TYR A 32 0.96 -5.98 6.83
C TYR A 32 2.44 -5.65 6.70
N TRP A 33 2.99 -5.02 7.73
CA TRP A 33 4.35 -4.51 7.74
C TRP A 33 5.14 -5.13 8.87
N LYS A 34 6.36 -5.61 8.61
CA LYS A 34 7.31 -6.03 9.66
C LYS A 34 8.49 -5.08 9.74
N ARG A 35 8.81 -4.61 10.94
CA ARG A 35 10.06 -3.85 11.15
C ARG A 35 11.26 -4.79 11.10
N ILE A 36 12.27 -4.44 10.32
CA ILE A 36 13.54 -5.16 10.24
C ILE A 36 14.64 -4.46 11.05
N LYS A 37 14.72 -3.12 10.97
CA LYS A 37 15.71 -2.32 11.70
C LYS A 37 15.20 -0.89 11.92
N GLY A 38 15.74 -0.18 12.93
CA GLY A 38 15.51 1.25 13.10
C GLY A 38 15.87 2.03 11.83
N SER A 39 14.94 2.87 11.36
CA SER A 39 15.09 3.73 10.18
C SER A 39 14.74 5.16 10.56
N SER A 40 15.45 6.13 9.97
CA SER A 40 15.10 7.55 10.01
C SER A 40 14.20 7.99 8.84
N ARG A 41 13.99 7.16 7.82
CA ARG A 41 13.26 7.53 6.59
C ARG A 41 11.91 6.81 6.47
N PRO A 42 10.84 7.50 6.06
CA PRO A 42 9.54 6.87 5.86
C PRO A 42 9.55 5.84 4.72
N THR A 43 9.15 4.61 5.01
CA THR A 43 8.98 3.55 4.01
C THR A 43 7.87 3.92 3.03
N SER A 44 8.18 3.94 1.74
CA SER A 44 7.29 4.43 0.68
C SER A 44 7.09 3.36 -0.41
N PHE A 45 5.87 3.28 -0.93
CA PHE A 45 5.51 2.32 -1.98
C PHE A 45 4.37 2.86 -2.85
N SER A 46 4.11 2.18 -3.96
CA SER A 46 2.99 2.48 -4.84
C SER A 46 2.06 1.28 -4.98
N ILE A 47 0.77 1.57 -5.01
CA ILE A 47 -0.29 0.66 -5.45
C ILE A 47 -0.63 1.02 -6.90
N GLN A 48 -0.72 0.02 -7.75
CA GLN A 48 -1.02 0.18 -9.17
C GLN A 48 -2.20 -0.70 -9.55
N LEU A 49 -3.19 -0.09 -10.21
CA LEU A 49 -4.34 -0.78 -10.80
C LEU A 49 -4.14 -0.83 -12.31
N SER A 50 -4.08 -2.04 -12.85
CA SER A 50 -4.01 -2.27 -14.29
C SER A 50 -5.27 -2.97 -14.80
N ASP A 51 -5.72 -2.61 -15.99
CA ASP A 51 -6.85 -3.27 -16.65
C ASP A 51 -6.53 -4.71 -17.09
N ALA A 52 -7.52 -5.41 -17.63
CA ALA A 52 -7.37 -6.78 -18.13
C ALA A 52 -6.27 -6.92 -19.22
N SER A 53 -6.03 -5.87 -19.99
CA SER A 53 -4.97 -5.79 -21.01
C SER A 53 -3.59 -5.47 -20.42
N GLY A 54 -3.50 -5.22 -19.11
CA GLY A 54 -2.27 -4.90 -18.39
C GLY A 54 -1.89 -3.42 -18.40
N ASN A 55 -2.73 -2.53 -18.94
CA ASN A 55 -2.42 -1.10 -18.97
C ASN A 55 -2.63 -0.49 -17.59
N LEU A 56 -1.65 0.27 -17.10
CA LEU A 56 -1.78 1.03 -15.85
C LEU A 56 -2.88 2.10 -16.00
N ARG A 57 -3.93 2.01 -15.19
CA ARG A 57 -5.04 2.97 -15.17
C ARG A 57 -5.02 3.88 -13.97
N PHE A 58 -4.46 3.42 -12.86
CA PHE A 58 -4.37 4.22 -11.64
C PHE A 58 -3.13 3.86 -10.82
N ARG A 59 -2.53 4.87 -10.22
CA ARG A 59 -1.41 4.73 -9.28
C ARG A 59 -1.71 5.56 -8.03
N ASN A 60 -1.60 4.93 -6.86
CA ASN A 60 -1.59 5.62 -5.59
C ASN A 60 -0.19 5.47 -4.95
N GLN A 61 0.35 6.56 -4.42
CA GLN A 61 1.59 6.54 -3.65
C GLN A 61 1.23 6.62 -2.17
N HIS A 62 1.83 5.75 -1.38
CA HIS A 62 1.60 5.69 0.06
C HIS A 62 2.91 5.66 0.83
N VAL A 63 2.86 6.26 2.01
CA VAL A 63 3.95 6.25 2.97
C VAL A 63 3.44 5.59 4.23
N PHE A 64 4.14 4.56 4.68
CA PHE A 64 3.77 3.80 5.88
C PHE A 64 3.42 4.72 7.05
N GLY A 65 2.31 4.41 7.71
CA GLY A 65 1.84 5.12 8.89
C GLY A 65 1.52 6.59 8.63
N TYR A 66 1.27 6.95 7.36
CA TYR A 66 1.01 8.33 6.92
C TYR A 66 2.09 9.34 7.34
N ARG A 67 3.34 8.89 7.56
CA ARG A 67 4.44 9.66 8.19
C ARG A 67 4.20 10.08 9.65
N ILE A 68 3.07 9.72 10.24
CA ILE A 68 2.65 10.13 11.59
C ILE A 68 2.91 9.02 12.61
N TYR A 69 2.89 7.74 12.20
CA TYR A 69 3.22 6.63 13.09
C TYR A 69 4.69 6.74 13.55
N LEU A 70 4.87 7.17 14.80
CA LEU A 70 6.17 7.51 15.36
C LEU A 70 7.07 6.28 15.32
N GLN A 71 8.25 6.46 14.72
CA GLN A 71 9.18 5.37 14.44
C GLN A 71 9.63 4.63 15.72
N ASP A 72 9.59 5.31 16.87
CA ASP A 72 9.96 4.79 18.18
C ASP A 72 8.93 3.80 18.75
N GLU A 73 7.68 3.85 18.27
CA GLU A 73 6.62 2.91 18.65
C GLU A 73 6.66 1.61 17.82
N TRP A 74 7.34 1.63 16.65
CA TRP A 74 7.47 0.46 15.79
C TRP A 74 8.75 -0.32 16.09
N ARG A 75 8.66 -1.26 17.03
CA ARG A 75 9.80 -2.04 17.50
C ARG A 75 10.30 -3.01 16.43
N GLN A 76 11.60 -3.28 16.43
CA GLN A 76 12.20 -4.30 15.56
C GLN A 76 11.48 -5.64 15.71
N GLY A 77 11.14 -6.28 14.59
CA GLY A 77 10.40 -7.53 14.53
C GLY A 77 8.88 -7.41 14.66
N GLN A 78 8.36 -6.27 15.12
CA GLN A 78 6.92 -6.04 15.29
C GLN A 78 6.21 -6.02 13.93
N VAL A 79 5.07 -6.69 13.88
CA VAL A 79 4.14 -6.63 12.76
C VAL A 79 3.05 -5.61 13.06
N VAL A 80 2.83 -4.68 12.12
CA VAL A 80 1.78 -3.67 12.18
C VAL A 80 0.79 -3.92 11.05
N LYS A 81 -0.50 -3.78 11.37
CA LYS A 81 -1.59 -3.72 10.39
C LYS A 81 -1.93 -2.26 10.11
N GLU A 82 -1.96 -1.88 8.85
CA GLU A 82 -2.32 -0.53 8.43
C GLU A 82 -3.58 -0.60 7.56
N HIS A 83 -4.63 0.08 7.99
CA HIS A 83 -5.82 0.27 7.16
C HIS A 83 -5.57 1.42 6.20
N HIS A 84 -5.73 1.16 4.91
CA HIS A 84 -5.53 2.14 3.86
C HIS A 84 -6.78 2.22 2.99
N TYR A 85 -7.31 3.44 2.86
CA TYR A 85 -8.50 3.73 2.07
C TYR A 85 -8.09 4.49 0.82
N ILE A 86 -8.31 3.89 -0.35
CA ILE A 86 -7.95 4.46 -1.64
C ILE A 86 -9.22 4.96 -2.31
N LEU A 87 -9.26 6.26 -2.61
CA LEU A 87 -10.31 6.83 -3.44
C LEU A 87 -10.05 6.50 -4.92
N ILE A 88 -10.92 5.71 -5.51
CA ILE A 88 -10.90 5.36 -6.93
C ILE A 88 -11.45 6.54 -7.77
N PRO A 89 -10.70 7.01 -8.78
CA PRO A 89 -11.17 8.07 -9.67
C PRO A 89 -12.47 7.69 -10.38
N SER A 90 -13.38 8.65 -10.58
CA SER A 90 -14.65 8.42 -11.30
C SER A 90 -14.47 8.11 -12.78
N GLY A 91 -13.32 8.47 -13.34
CA GLY A 91 -12.97 8.18 -14.73
C GLY A 91 -12.47 6.75 -14.95
N LEU A 92 -12.30 5.93 -13.90
CA LEU A 92 -11.98 4.52 -14.08
C LEU A 92 -13.23 3.77 -14.53
N GLU A 93 -13.12 3.06 -15.65
CA GLU A 93 -14.20 2.22 -16.16
C GLU A 93 -14.49 1.08 -15.19
N LYS A 94 -15.76 0.65 -15.12
CA LYS A 94 -16.16 -0.52 -14.34
C LYS A 94 -15.55 -1.78 -14.97
N GLY A 95 -14.98 -2.64 -14.14
CA GLY A 95 -14.41 -3.91 -14.58
C GLY A 95 -13.38 -4.43 -13.58
N ASP A 96 -12.76 -5.55 -13.95
CA ASP A 96 -11.74 -6.18 -13.12
C ASP A 96 -10.38 -5.51 -13.31
N TYR A 97 -9.73 -5.21 -12.20
CA TYR A 97 -8.38 -4.64 -12.17
C TYR A 97 -7.43 -5.55 -11.43
N LYS A 98 -6.20 -5.66 -11.96
CA LYS A 98 -5.10 -6.29 -11.25
C LYS A 98 -4.44 -5.26 -10.35
N ILE A 99 -4.33 -5.61 -9.06
CA ILE A 99 -3.59 -4.82 -8.09
C ILE A 99 -2.14 -5.32 -8.04
N SER A 100 -1.20 -4.39 -8.15
CA SER A 100 0.22 -4.66 -7.95
C SER A 100 0.87 -3.62 -7.04
N PHE A 101 1.95 -4.04 -6.39
CA PHE A 101 2.69 -3.25 -5.43
C PHE A 101 4.14 -3.12 -5.90
N GLY A 102 4.70 -1.93 -5.74
CA GLY A 102 6.11 -1.69 -6.08
C GLY A 102 6.75 -0.63 -5.19
N PRO A 103 8.09 -0.66 -5.06
CA PRO A 103 8.81 0.39 -4.36
C PRO A 103 8.56 1.75 -5.00
N PHE A 104 8.53 2.79 -4.17
CA PHE A 104 8.49 4.18 -4.62
C PHE A 104 9.52 4.97 -3.81
N ILE A 105 10.37 5.74 -4.51
CA ILE A 105 11.35 6.63 -3.89
C ILE A 105 10.86 8.05 -4.15
N PHE A 106 10.69 8.84 -3.09
CA PHE A 106 10.55 10.29 -3.23
C PHE A 106 11.92 10.84 -3.59
N ASP A 107 12.01 11.56 -4.71
CA ASP A 107 13.17 12.40 -5.04
C ASP A 107 13.34 13.52 -4.00
#